data_AF-A0A1I2ID69-F1
#
_entry.id   AF-A0A1I2ID69-F1
#
_cell.length_a   1.000
_cell.length_b   1.000
_cell.length_c   1.000
_cell.angle_alpha   90.00
_cell.angle_beta   90.00
_cell.angle_gamma   90.00
#
_symmetry.space_group_name_H-M   'P 1'
#
loop_
_entity.id
_entity.type
_entity.pdbx_description
1 polymer ?
#
loop_
_entity_poly.entity_id
_entity_poly.type
_entity_poly.pdbx_seq_one_letter_code
_entity_poly.pdbx_strand_id
1 'polypeptide(L)'
;MYGYWREVLKNPTSTKSEGGDTPYATYSFSTSKNLEHLLSLRIPIYICYGTADLSSNLNDLLPIEFASRGKTNLTLKPYLDYDHTFFQLVRDDKGNVIDKVYKGDEVAGEYMNWLNKQ
;
A
#
# COMPACT_ATOMS: atom_id res chain seq x y z
N MET A 1 -9.73 -2.66 -9.98
CA MET A 1 -9.06 -3.71 -9.17
C MET A 1 -9.61 -5.12 -9.43
N TYR A 2 -10.89 -5.43 -9.18
CA TYR A 2 -11.40 -6.81 -9.37
C TYR A 2 -11.41 -7.33 -10.81
N GLY A 3 -11.65 -6.46 -11.80
CA GLY A 3 -11.57 -6.85 -13.21
C GLY A 3 -10.17 -7.32 -13.59
N TYR A 4 -9.14 -6.57 -13.20
CA TYR A 4 -7.74 -6.94 -13.37
C TYR A 4 -7.42 -8.29 -12.72
N TRP A 5 -7.87 -8.51 -11.48
CA TRP A 5 -7.68 -9.79 -10.79
C TRP A 5 -8.31 -10.98 -11.51
N ARG A 6 -9.49 -10.81 -12.14
CA ARG A 6 -10.10 -11.88 -12.96
C ARG A 6 -9.22 -12.25 -14.15
N GLU A 7 -8.57 -11.28 -14.79
CA GLU A 7 -7.67 -11.54 -15.92
C GLU A 7 -6.37 -12.22 -15.49
N VAL A 8 -5.79 -11.81 -14.35
CA VAL A 8 -4.63 -12.48 -13.74
C VAL A 8 -4.95 -13.95 -13.45
N LEU A 9 -6.11 -14.23 -12.85
CA LEU A 9 -6.53 -15.59 -12.48
C LEU A 9 -6.87 -16.48 -13.69
N LYS A 10 -7.25 -15.89 -14.85
CA LYS A 10 -7.47 -16.66 -16.09
C LYS A 10 -6.16 -17.20 -16.67
N ASN A 11 -5.04 -16.49 -16.47
CA ASN A 11 -3.76 -16.82 -17.08
C ASN A 11 -2.60 -16.77 -16.07
N PRO A 12 -2.67 -17.50 -14.94
CA PRO A 12 -1.78 -17.30 -13.78
C PRO A 12 -0.32 -17.69 -14.02
N THR A 13 0.00 -18.33 -15.16
CA THR A 13 1.36 -18.71 -15.55
C THR A 13 1.91 -17.86 -16.71
N SER A 14 1.14 -16.90 -17.21
CA SER A 14 1.56 -16.04 -18.31
C SER A 14 2.64 -15.06 -17.86
N THR A 15 3.74 -15.04 -18.60
CA THR A 15 4.86 -14.08 -18.43
C THR A 15 4.79 -12.91 -19.43
N LYS A 16 3.70 -12.79 -20.20
CA LYS A 16 3.49 -11.65 -21.08
C LYS A 16 3.09 -10.42 -20.26
N SER A 17 3.71 -9.29 -20.53
CA SER A 17 3.39 -7.99 -19.94
C SER A 17 2.92 -7.02 -21.01
N GLU A 18 1.94 -6.18 -20.66
CA GLU A 18 1.45 -5.07 -21.49
C GLU A 18 1.74 -3.71 -20.83
N GLY A 19 2.85 -3.59 -20.09
CA GLY A 19 3.29 -2.35 -19.45
C GLY A 19 3.20 -2.33 -17.91
N GLY A 20 3.03 -3.50 -17.28
CA GLY A 20 3.05 -3.68 -15.82
C GLY A 20 3.51 -5.08 -15.42
N ASP A 21 3.17 -5.52 -14.21
CA ASP A 21 3.47 -6.88 -13.77
C ASP A 21 2.74 -7.93 -14.61
N THR A 22 3.45 -9.02 -14.90
CA THR A 22 2.86 -10.16 -15.60
C THR A 22 1.79 -10.82 -14.72
N PRO A 23 0.81 -11.52 -15.31
CA PRO A 23 -0.12 -12.36 -14.54
C PRO A 23 0.62 -13.35 -13.62
N TYR A 24 1.71 -13.95 -14.11
CA TYR A 24 2.55 -14.84 -13.31
C TYR A 24 3.16 -14.16 -12.09
N ALA A 25 3.76 -12.98 -12.26
CA ALA A 25 4.32 -12.22 -11.14
C ALA A 25 3.22 -11.87 -10.12
N THR A 26 2.13 -11.25 -10.60
CA THR A 26 1.02 -10.83 -9.74
C THR A 26 0.42 -11.98 -8.94
N TYR A 27 0.17 -13.12 -9.61
CA TYR A 27 -0.40 -14.30 -8.97
C TYR A 27 0.56 -14.96 -7.99
N SER A 28 1.82 -15.19 -8.40
CA SER A 28 2.80 -15.90 -7.58
C SER A 28 3.19 -15.14 -6.31
N PHE A 29 3.18 -13.81 -6.34
CA PHE A 29 3.45 -12.99 -5.15
C PHE A 29 2.23 -12.76 -4.27
N SER A 30 1.01 -13.03 -4.75
CA SER A 30 -0.23 -12.78 -4.00
C SER A 30 -0.77 -14.04 -3.34
N THR A 31 0.09 -14.68 -2.55
CA THR A 31 -0.28 -15.88 -1.82
C THR A 31 -1.27 -15.57 -0.70
N SER A 32 -2.13 -16.52 -0.35
CA SER A 32 -3.06 -16.40 0.79
C SER A 32 -2.35 -16.19 2.14
N LYS A 33 -1.03 -16.42 2.20
CA LYS A 33 -0.23 -16.34 3.42
C LYS A 33 0.42 -14.99 3.66
N ASN A 34 0.34 -14.04 2.73
CA ASN A 34 1.03 -12.75 2.86
C ASN A 34 0.66 -12.02 4.16
N LEU A 35 -0.64 -11.99 4.49
CA LEU A 35 -1.12 -11.40 5.73
C LEU A 35 -0.63 -12.17 6.97
N GLU A 36 -0.65 -13.50 6.93
CA GLU A 36 -0.14 -14.35 8.02
C GLU A 36 1.35 -14.12 8.27
N HIS A 37 2.15 -14.02 7.20
CA HIS A 37 3.57 -13.69 7.28
C HIS A 37 3.78 -12.33 7.95
N LEU A 38 3.05 -11.30 7.53
CA LEU A 38 3.12 -9.96 8.14
C LEU A 38 2.75 -10.00 9.64
N LEU A 39 1.67 -10.69 10.00
CA LEU A 39 1.19 -10.83 11.37
C LEU A 39 2.11 -11.70 12.25
N SER A 40 2.94 -12.55 11.67
CA SER A 40 3.91 -13.36 12.40
C SER A 40 5.07 -12.54 12.97
N LEU A 41 5.35 -11.37 12.39
CA LEU A 41 6.42 -10.49 12.82
C LEU A 41 6.19 -9.96 14.24
N ARG A 42 7.25 -9.97 15.04
CA ARG A 42 7.26 -9.46 16.43
C ARG A 42 8.06 -8.17 16.60
N ILE A 43 8.78 -7.75 15.56
CA ILE A 43 9.47 -6.47 15.52
C ILE A 43 8.48 -5.32 15.33
N PRO A 44 8.84 -4.07 15.68
CA PRO A 44 8.04 -2.91 15.28
C PRO A 44 7.92 -2.82 13.75
N ILE A 45 6.75 -2.45 13.27
CA ILE A 45 6.42 -2.35 11.85
C ILE A 45 5.90 -0.94 11.57
N TYR A 46 6.46 -0.28 10.57
CA TYR A 46 5.94 0.98 10.04
C TYR A 46 5.48 0.76 8.61
N ILE A 47 4.21 1.03 8.34
CA ILE A 47 3.64 1.02 6.99
C ILE A 47 3.07 2.40 6.73
N CYS A 48 3.46 2.99 5.60
CA CYS A 48 2.87 4.23 5.13
C CYS A 48 2.52 4.14 3.65
N TYR A 49 1.48 4.85 3.25
CA TYR A 49 0.98 4.84 1.89
C TYR A 49 0.15 6.09 1.64
N GLY A 50 0.02 6.46 0.37
CA GLY A 50 -0.91 7.50 -0.04
C GLY A 50 -2.32 6.96 -0.24
N THR A 51 -3.34 7.66 0.24
CA THR A 51 -4.74 7.19 0.12
C THR A 51 -5.29 7.33 -1.30
N ALA A 52 -4.60 8.03 -2.21
CA ALA A 52 -4.94 8.07 -3.63
C ALA A 52 -4.18 7.01 -4.45
N ASP A 53 -3.29 6.23 -3.82
CA ASP A 53 -2.72 5.02 -4.43
C ASP A 53 -3.73 3.88 -4.39
N LEU A 54 -4.36 3.63 -5.55
CA LEU A 54 -5.37 2.58 -5.72
C LEU A 54 -4.86 1.18 -5.34
N SER A 55 -3.55 0.93 -5.41
CA SER A 55 -2.95 -0.36 -5.05
C SER A 55 -2.87 -0.57 -3.54
N SER A 56 -2.97 0.51 -2.76
CA SER A 56 -2.78 0.53 -1.31
C SER A 56 -4.10 0.58 -0.52
N ASN A 57 -5.25 0.62 -1.19
CA ASN A 57 -6.58 0.81 -0.58
C ASN A 57 -6.97 -0.21 0.51
N LEU A 58 -6.34 -1.39 0.56
CA LEU A 58 -6.64 -2.41 1.57
C LEU A 58 -5.78 -2.28 2.84
N ASN A 59 -4.79 -1.38 2.86
CA ASN A 59 -3.92 -1.16 4.01
C ASN A 59 -4.71 -0.64 5.23
N ASP A 60 -5.84 0.03 5.02
CA ASP A 60 -6.75 0.49 6.09
C ASP A 60 -7.32 -0.64 6.94
N LEU A 61 -7.29 -1.89 6.45
CA LEU A 61 -7.73 -3.07 7.20
C LEU A 61 -6.66 -3.58 8.18
N LEU A 62 -5.38 -3.26 7.97
CA LEU A 62 -4.27 -3.77 8.78
C LEU A 62 -4.41 -3.48 10.29
N PRO A 63 -4.87 -2.30 10.75
CA PRO A 63 -5.05 -2.06 12.18
C PRO A 63 -6.07 -3.01 12.80
N ILE A 64 -7.13 -3.36 12.08
CA ILE A 64 -8.15 -4.32 12.54
C ILE A 64 -7.56 -5.74 12.61
N GLU A 65 -6.83 -6.16 11.58
CA GLU A 65 -6.16 -7.47 11.54
C GLU A 65 -5.10 -7.63 12.65
N PHE A 66 -4.35 -6.58 12.96
CA PHE A 66 -3.39 -6.58 14.07
C PHE A 66 -4.10 -6.58 15.44
N ALA A 67 -5.06 -5.68 15.64
CA ALA A 67 -5.77 -5.53 16.91
C ALA A 67 -6.58 -6.78 17.28
N SER A 68 -7.27 -7.40 16.31
CA SER A 68 -8.02 -8.65 16.52
C SER A 68 -7.15 -9.83 17.00
N ARG A 69 -5.83 -9.75 16.81
CA ARG A 69 -4.84 -10.74 17.28
C ARG A 69 -4.03 -10.25 18.48
N GLY A 70 -4.46 -9.16 19.12
CA GLY A 70 -3.78 -8.56 20.27
C GLY A 70 -2.41 -7.97 19.96
N LYS A 71 -2.12 -7.67 18.69
CA LYS A 71 -0.84 -7.10 18.26
C LYS A 71 -0.88 -5.58 18.31
N THR A 72 0.17 -5.00 18.87
CA THR A 72 0.35 -3.55 19.03
C THR A 72 1.60 -3.01 18.32
N ASN A 73 2.33 -3.88 17.62
CA ASN A 73 3.61 -3.55 16.98
C ASN A 73 3.48 -2.93 15.58
N LEU A 74 2.29 -2.47 15.19
CA LEU A 74 2.05 -1.77 13.91
C LEU A 74 1.88 -0.28 14.14
N THR A 75 2.68 0.52 13.43
CA THR A 75 2.42 1.93 13.15
C THR A 75 1.96 2.05 11.71
N LEU A 76 0.71 2.45 11.49
CA LEU A 76 0.16 2.72 10.16
C LEU A 76 0.01 4.23 9.95
N LYS A 77 0.54 4.76 8.85
CA LYS A 77 0.46 6.17 8.50
C LYS A 77 -0.14 6.36 7.10
N PRO A 78 -1.46 6.59 6.99
CA PRO A 78 -2.07 6.99 5.74
C PRO A 78 -1.79 8.48 5.46
N TYR A 79 -1.38 8.80 4.23
CA TYR A 79 -1.23 10.18 3.75
C TYR A 79 -2.39 10.53 2.82
N LEU A 80 -3.29 11.39 3.31
CA LEU A 80 -4.52 11.75 2.62
C LEU A 80 -4.22 12.48 1.30
N ASP A 81 -4.80 11.98 0.22
CA ASP A 81 -4.63 12.49 -1.15
C ASP A 81 -3.21 12.33 -1.72
N TYR A 82 -2.39 11.44 -1.17
CA TYR A 82 -1.07 11.17 -1.75
C TYR A 82 -1.16 10.04 -2.76
N ASP A 83 -0.46 10.17 -3.88
CA ASP A 83 -0.34 9.11 -4.89
C ASP A 83 0.73 8.06 -4.51
N HIS A 84 0.97 7.09 -5.40
CA HIS A 84 1.91 6.00 -5.21
C HIS A 84 3.35 6.46 -4.93
N THR A 85 3.70 7.68 -5.36
CA THR A 85 5.04 8.28 -5.22
C THR A 85 5.06 9.43 -4.22
N PHE A 86 4.01 9.55 -3.39
CA PHE A 86 3.85 10.61 -2.39
C PHE A 86 3.84 12.03 -2.98
N PHE A 87 3.26 12.20 -4.17
CA PHE A 87 2.75 13.52 -4.54
C PHE A 87 1.38 13.70 -3.90
N GLN A 88 1.21 14.78 -3.14
CA GLN A 88 -0.08 15.20 -2.63
C GLN A 88 -0.89 15.82 -3.78
N LEU A 89 -2.03 15.22 -4.09
CA LEU A 89 -2.97 15.72 -5.06
C LEU A 89 -3.68 16.96 -4.50
N VAL A 90 -3.65 18.05 -5.27
CA VAL A 90 -4.39 19.26 -4.97
C VAL A 90 -5.71 19.21 -5.73
N ARG A 91 -6.82 19.43 -5.03
CA ARG A 91 -8.17 19.36 -5.60
C ARG A 91 -8.88 20.70 -5.56
N ASP A 92 -9.71 20.95 -6.56
CA ASP A 92 -10.69 22.05 -6.53
C ASP A 92 -11.88 21.71 -5.62
N ASP A 93 -12.80 22.67 -5.43
CA ASP A 93 -14.01 22.49 -4.62
C ASP A 93 -14.97 21.41 -5.18
N LYS A 94 -14.74 20.95 -6.42
CA LYS A 94 -15.51 19.89 -7.09
C LYS A 94 -14.82 18.52 -6.97
N GLY A 95 -13.64 18.46 -6.33
CA GLY A 95 -12.85 17.25 -6.14
C GLY A 95 -11.95 16.87 -7.32
N ASN A 96 -11.89 17.69 -8.38
CA ASN A 96 -11.01 17.44 -9.52
C ASN A 96 -9.57 17.72 -9.13
N VAL A 97 -8.64 16.85 -9.53
CA VAL A 97 -7.21 17.09 -9.36
C VAL A 97 -6.78 18.23 -10.28
N ILE A 98 -6.26 19.31 -9.71
CA ILE A 98 -5.80 20.49 -10.45
C ILE A 98 -4.27 20.65 -10.41
N ASP A 99 -3.60 20.03 -9.44
CA ASP A 99 -2.14 20.06 -9.32
C ASP A 99 -1.65 18.88 -8.46
N LYS A 100 -0.33 18.69 -8.38
CA LYS A 100 0.31 17.74 -7.47
C LYS A 100 1.60 18.29 -6.90
N VAL A 101 1.78 18.16 -5.58
CA VAL A 101 2.95 18.67 -4.85
C VAL A 101 3.77 17.50 -4.33
N TYR A 102 5.05 17.42 -4.69
CA TYR A 102 5.92 16.36 -4.17
C TYR A 102 6.12 16.53 -2.66
N LYS A 103 5.87 15.44 -1.92
CA LYS A 103 5.99 15.40 -0.45
C LYS A 103 6.83 14.22 0.05
N GLY A 104 7.48 13.49 -0.85
CA GLY A 104 8.26 12.30 -0.51
C GLY A 104 9.38 12.56 0.50
N ASP A 105 10.05 13.70 0.44
CA ASP A 105 11.10 14.05 1.42
C ASP A 105 10.55 14.22 2.85
N GLU A 106 9.34 14.77 2.98
CA GLU A 106 8.65 14.93 4.27
C GLU A 106 8.27 13.56 4.83
N VAL A 107 7.66 12.70 3.99
CA VAL A 107 7.34 11.31 4.32
C VAL A 107 8.60 10.54 4.74
N ALA A 108 9.72 10.77 4.04
CA ALA A 108 11.00 10.15 4.37
C ALA A 108 11.54 10.59 5.72
N GLY A 109 11.49 11.89 6.00
CA GLY A 109 11.84 12.42 7.32
C GLY A 109 10.98 11.81 8.44
N GLU A 110 9.68 11.61 8.21
CA GLU A 110 8.79 11.00 9.19
C GLU A 110 9.16 9.56 9.53
N TYR A 111 9.37 8.69 8.52
CA TYR A 111 9.72 7.30 8.83
C TYR A 111 11.12 7.18 9.43
N MET A 112 12.06 8.06 9.09
CA MET A 112 13.39 8.11 9.72
C MET A 112 13.27 8.53 11.20
N ASN A 113 12.41 9.50 11.49
CA ASN A 113 12.12 9.90 12.88
C ASN A 113 11.43 8.78 13.66
N TRP A 114 10.55 8.00 13.04
CA TRP A 114 9.98 6.81 13.65
C TRP A 114 11.07 5.79 13.96
N LEU A 115 11.96 5.52 12.99
CA LEU A 115 13.05 4.55 13.14
C LEU A 115 13.99 4.89 14.31
N ASN A 116 14.31 6.18 14.48
CA ASN A 116 15.17 6.66 15.58
C ASN A 116 14.53 6.54 16.97
N LYS A 117 13.23 6.25 17.06
CA LYS A 117 12.49 6.08 18.33
C LYS A 117 12.23 4.61 18.69
N GLN A 118 12.69 3.67 17.85
CA GLN A 118 12.51 2.24 18.09
C GLN A 118 13.51 1.69 19.10
#